data_AF-A0A0I9U5F4-F1
#
_entry.id   AF-A0A0I9U5F4-F1
#
_cell.length_a   1.000
_cell.length_b   1.000
_cell.length_c   1.000
_cell.angle_alpha   90.00
_cell.angle_beta   90.00
_cell.angle_gamma   90.00
#
_symmetry.space_group_name_H-M   'P 1'
#
loop_
_entity.id
_entity.type
_entity.pdbx_description
1 polymer ?
#
loop_
_entity_poly.entity_id
_entity_poly.type
_entity_poly.pdbx_seq_one_letter_code
_entity_poly.pdbx_strand_id
1 'polypeptide(L)'
;MLWDVIHRFEALADLMPLRSESLKDWGQALQAQWSGDSATRMAETAKKFQLWLDVFSLEATHAALKVRDIVRAYQEAYRAMRSPVEVADNRNQRETLVAEQGSGLARHDEAIAALDREYEMFWAEDVEVMCRYEERVREALAAMPSWPEPPPADPVLARIHVRGG
;
A
#
# COMPACT_ATOMS: atom_id res chain seq x y z
N MET A 1 -3.23 -5.92 -9.69
CA MET A 1 -2.23 -6.24 -8.64
C MET A 1 -2.13 -5.17 -7.53
N LEU A 2 -1.66 -3.93 -7.74
CA LEU A 2 -1.66 -2.90 -6.66
C LEU A 2 -3.01 -2.19 -6.49
N TRP A 3 -3.70 -1.93 -7.61
CA TRP A 3 -5.07 -1.43 -7.59
C TRP A 3 -6.06 -2.40 -6.93
N ASP A 4 -5.89 -3.72 -7.10
CA ASP A 4 -6.74 -4.71 -6.41
C ASP A 4 -6.59 -4.65 -4.89
N VAL A 5 -5.38 -4.38 -4.40
CA VAL A 5 -5.11 -4.25 -2.96
C VAL A 5 -5.83 -3.03 -2.39
N ILE A 6 -5.78 -1.90 -3.10
CA ILE A 6 -6.48 -0.67 -2.72
C ILE A 6 -7.99 -0.91 -2.68
N HIS A 7 -8.58 -1.47 -3.75
CA HIS A 7 -10.01 -1.75 -3.80
C HIS A 7 -10.44 -2.76 -2.73
N ARG A 8 -9.59 -3.72 -2.35
CA ARG A 8 -9.89 -4.67 -1.27
C ARG A 8 -9.91 -4.00 0.09
N PHE A 9 -8.98 -3.09 0.38
CA PHE A 9 -9.00 -2.34 1.64
C PHE A 9 -10.18 -1.36 1.70
N GLU A 10 -10.49 -0.68 0.60
CA GLU A 10 -11.66 0.20 0.50
C GLU A 10 -12.97 -0.56 0.65
N ALA A 11 -13.12 -1.70 -0.06
CA ALA A 11 -14.29 -2.56 0.11
C ALA A 11 -14.41 -3.09 1.55
N LEU A 12 -13.30 -3.38 2.23
CA LEU A 12 -13.30 -3.75 3.64
C LEU A 12 -13.80 -2.60 4.52
N ALA A 13 -13.27 -1.39 4.31
CA ALA A 13 -13.68 -0.20 5.05
C ALA A 13 -15.18 0.12 4.86
N ASP A 14 -15.72 -0.06 3.66
CA ASP A 14 -17.13 0.20 3.35
C ASP A 14 -18.08 -0.89 3.90
N LEU A 15 -17.63 -2.15 3.92
CA LEU A 15 -18.45 -3.29 4.38
C LEU A 15 -18.58 -3.38 5.91
N MET A 16 -17.64 -2.82 6.67
CA MET A 16 -17.63 -2.95 8.13
C MET A 16 -18.72 -2.12 8.83
N PRO A 17 -18.98 -0.84 8.48
CA PRO A 17 -20.08 -0.06 9.05
C PRO A 17 -21.45 -0.70 8.81
N LEU A 18 -21.69 -1.21 7.60
CA LEU A 18 -22.93 -1.92 7.23
C LEU A 18 -23.13 -3.20 8.07
N ARG A 19 -22.04 -3.90 8.39
CA ARG A 19 -22.09 -5.09 9.26
C ARG A 19 -22.23 -4.73 10.74
N SER A 20 -21.67 -3.61 11.19
CA SER A 20 -21.85 -3.09 12.55
C SER A 20 -23.32 -2.75 12.82
N GLU A 21 -23.99 -2.10 11.86
CA GLU A 21 -25.41 -1.76 11.93
C GLU A 21 -26.31 -3.01 11.93
N SER A 22 -26.05 -3.96 11.03
CA SER A 22 -26.76 -5.26 11.02
C SER A 22 -26.59 -6.06 12.32
N LEU A 23 -25.39 -6.03 12.92
CA LEU A 23 -25.12 -6.65 14.23
C LEU A 23 -25.90 -5.97 15.37
N LYS A 24 -26.03 -4.64 15.32
CA LYS A 24 -26.80 -3.88 16.29
C LYS A 24 -28.28 -4.23 16.23
N ASP A 25 -28.85 -4.31 15.03
CA ASP A 25 -30.25 -4.68 14.81
C ASP A 25 -30.54 -6.11 15.29
N TRP A 26 -29.64 -7.05 14.96
CA TRP A 26 -29.73 -8.43 15.47
C TRP A 26 -29.63 -8.50 16.99
N GLY A 27 -28.73 -7.72 17.60
CA GLY A 27 -28.56 -7.67 19.06
C GLY A 27 -29.82 -7.17 19.77
N GLN A 28 -30.48 -6.14 19.23
CA GLN A 28 -31.74 -5.61 19.77
C GLN A 28 -32.89 -6.62 19.65
N ALA A 29 -33.01 -7.29 18.49
CA ALA A 29 -34.03 -8.32 18.28
C ALA A 29 -33.86 -9.51 19.23
N LEU A 30 -32.61 -9.94 19.49
CA LEU A 30 -32.32 -11.03 20.42
C LEU A 30 -32.62 -10.65 21.87
N GLN A 31 -32.27 -9.44 22.31
CA GLN A 31 -32.58 -8.97 23.67
C GLN A 31 -34.09 -8.87 23.94
N ALA A 32 -34.90 -8.64 22.91
CA ALA A 32 -36.35 -8.60 23.05
C ALA A 32 -36.98 -9.99 23.29
N GLN A 33 -36.30 -11.07 22.89
CA GLN A 33 -36.81 -12.45 22.96
C GLN A 33 -36.06 -13.32 23.98
N TRP A 34 -34.87 -12.92 24.39
CA TRP A 34 -34.00 -13.67 25.30
C TRP A 34 -33.51 -12.77 26.43
N SER A 35 -33.80 -13.15 27.67
CA SER A 35 -33.47 -12.38 28.87
C SER A 35 -32.75 -13.24 29.92
N GLY A 36 -32.08 -12.59 30.87
CA GLY A 36 -31.28 -13.22 31.92
C GLY A 36 -29.77 -13.03 31.75
N ASP A 37 -28.99 -13.53 32.70
CA ASP A 37 -27.53 -13.27 32.79
C ASP A 37 -26.74 -13.71 31.56
N SER A 38 -27.16 -14.78 30.89
CA SER A 38 -26.55 -15.25 29.64
C SER A 38 -26.79 -14.29 28.47
N ALA A 39 -28.00 -13.74 28.36
CA ALA A 39 -28.34 -12.73 27.36
C ALA A 39 -27.53 -11.44 27.55
N THR A 40 -27.36 -10.99 28.80
CA THR A 40 -26.53 -9.83 29.15
C THR A 40 -25.06 -10.03 28.76
N ARG A 41 -24.47 -11.19 29.11
CA ARG A 41 -23.08 -11.52 28.74
C ARG A 41 -22.85 -11.57 27.24
N MET A 42 -23.82 -12.09 26.49
CA MET A 42 -23.73 -12.15 25.03
C MET A 42 -23.81 -10.75 24.40
N ALA A 43 -24.68 -9.88 24.92
CA ALA A 43 -24.77 -8.49 24.49
C ALA A 43 -23.49 -7.69 24.78
N GLU A 44 -22.87 -7.88 25.95
CA GLU A 44 -21.58 -7.27 26.29
C GLU A 44 -20.45 -7.76 25.36
N THR A 45 -20.44 -9.05 25.03
CA THR A 45 -19.48 -9.63 24.08
C THR A 45 -19.68 -9.03 22.68
N ALA A 46 -20.92 -8.95 22.20
CA ALA A 46 -21.24 -8.35 20.91
C ALA A 46 -20.78 -6.89 20.82
N LYS A 47 -20.97 -6.10 21.88
CA LYS A 47 -20.50 -4.70 21.95
C LYS A 47 -18.97 -4.58 21.83
N LYS A 48 -18.21 -5.49 22.46
CA LYS A 48 -16.74 -5.51 22.33
C LYS A 48 -16.31 -5.81 20.90
N PHE A 49 -16.97 -6.76 20.24
CA PHE A 49 -16.71 -7.06 18.83
C PHE A 49 -17.07 -5.91 17.89
N GLN A 50 -18.19 -5.22 18.13
CA GLN A 50 -18.55 -4.02 17.37
C GLN A 50 -17.47 -2.94 17.47
N LEU A 51 -17.03 -2.61 18.69
CA LEU A 51 -15.96 -1.62 18.89
C LEU A 51 -14.66 -2.03 18.17
N TRP A 52 -14.30 -3.31 18.24
CA TRP A 52 -13.14 -3.83 17.52
C TRP A 52 -13.28 -3.69 16.00
N LEU A 53 -14.46 -4.01 15.44
CA LEU A 53 -14.74 -3.85 14.00
C LEU A 53 -14.65 -2.38 13.55
N ASP A 54 -15.15 -1.45 14.37
CA ASP A 54 -15.08 -0.02 14.08
C ASP A 54 -13.61 0.47 14.00
N VAL A 55 -12.77 0.07 14.97
CA VAL A 55 -11.33 0.38 14.96
C VAL A 55 -10.65 -0.29 13.77
N PHE A 56 -10.92 -1.57 13.52
CA PHE A 56 -10.34 -2.29 12.38
C PHE A 56 -10.67 -1.63 11.04
N SER A 57 -11.91 -1.14 10.87
CA SER A 57 -12.35 -0.43 9.66
C SER A 57 -11.56 0.88 9.45
N LEU A 58 -11.35 1.63 10.52
CA LEU A 58 -10.54 2.85 10.49
C LEU A 58 -9.10 2.55 10.06
N GLU A 59 -8.49 1.52 10.63
CA GLU A 59 -7.13 1.13 10.25
C GLU A 59 -7.06 0.58 8.82
N ALA A 60 -8.08 -0.14 8.34
CA ALA A 60 -8.15 -0.52 6.93
C ALA A 60 -8.19 0.69 5.99
N THR A 61 -8.91 1.75 6.38
CA THR A 61 -8.95 3.02 5.63
C THR A 61 -7.57 3.69 5.62
N HIS A 62 -6.90 3.76 6.77
CA HIS A 62 -5.54 4.30 6.84
C HIS A 62 -4.54 3.51 5.98
N ALA A 63 -4.61 2.18 6.02
CA ALA A 63 -3.78 1.32 5.18
C ALA A 63 -4.01 1.60 3.68
N ALA A 64 -5.26 1.76 3.24
CA ALA A 64 -5.58 2.11 1.85
C ALA A 64 -4.93 3.43 1.42
N LEU A 65 -4.95 4.45 2.28
CA LEU A 65 -4.29 5.74 2.02
C LEU A 65 -2.78 5.58 1.85
N LYS A 66 -2.11 4.77 2.69
CA LYS A 66 -0.67 4.52 2.57
C LYS A 66 -0.30 3.75 1.30
N VAL A 67 -1.13 2.80 0.88
CA VAL A 67 -0.93 2.12 -0.41
C VAL A 67 -1.11 3.11 -1.58
N ARG A 68 -2.05 4.05 -1.50
CA ARG A 68 -2.20 5.12 -2.51
C ARG A 68 -0.97 6.03 -2.55
N ASP A 69 -0.37 6.37 -1.41
CA ASP A 69 0.88 7.13 -1.33
C ASP A 69 2.02 6.40 -2.06
N ILE A 70 2.14 5.08 -1.88
CA ILE A 70 3.12 4.23 -2.59
C ILE A 70 2.87 4.21 -4.10
N VAL A 71 1.62 4.06 -4.55
CA VAL A 71 1.26 4.12 -5.98
C VAL A 71 1.68 5.46 -6.58
N ARG A 72 1.39 6.56 -5.87
CA ARG A 72 1.74 7.90 -6.32
C ARG A 72 3.25 8.07 -6.42
N ALA A 73 4.01 7.61 -5.43
CA ALA A 73 5.47 7.65 -5.47
C ALA A 73 6.03 6.87 -6.68
N TYR A 74 5.48 5.69 -6.97
CA TYR A 74 5.86 4.91 -8.15
C TYR A 74 5.56 5.66 -9.46
N GLN A 75 4.36 6.22 -9.59
CA GLN A 75 3.96 6.95 -10.81
C GLN A 75 4.81 8.20 -11.04
N GLU A 76 5.17 8.91 -9.97
CA GLU A 76 6.07 10.06 -10.06
C GLU A 76 7.48 9.64 -10.46
N ALA A 77 8.03 8.58 -9.87
CA ALA A 77 9.33 8.03 -10.25
C ALA A 77 9.36 7.56 -11.70
N TYR A 78 8.34 6.80 -12.12
CA TYR A 78 8.20 6.31 -13.50
C TYR A 78 8.19 7.45 -14.53
N ARG A 79 7.55 8.58 -14.22
CA ARG A 79 7.50 9.75 -15.11
C ARG A 79 8.79 10.57 -15.08
N ALA A 80 9.53 10.53 -13.98
CA ALA A 80 10.76 11.29 -13.80
C ALA A 80 11.98 10.54 -14.36
N MET A 81 11.93 9.22 -14.45
CA MET A 81 13.01 8.39 -15.00
C MET A 81 13.31 8.75 -16.45
N ARG A 82 14.58 8.75 -16.82
CA ARG A 82 15.01 9.03 -18.18
C ARG A 82 14.48 8.01 -19.18
N SER A 83 14.21 8.48 -20.39
CA SER A 83 13.74 7.62 -21.46
C SER A 83 14.88 6.72 -21.95
N PRO A 84 14.65 5.40 -22.14
CA PRO A 84 15.65 4.51 -22.74
C PRO A 84 16.12 4.97 -24.13
N VAL A 85 15.26 5.71 -24.86
CA VAL A 85 15.60 6.26 -26.18
C VAL A 85 16.66 7.36 -26.07
N GLU A 86 16.52 8.29 -25.11
CA GLU A 86 17.50 9.36 -24.88
C GLU A 86 18.87 8.79 -24.52
N VAL A 87 18.89 7.77 -23.66
CA VAL A 87 20.11 7.06 -23.29
C VAL A 87 20.73 6.36 -24.50
N ALA A 88 19.92 5.67 -25.32
CA ALA A 88 20.40 4.98 -26.51
C ALA A 88 20.96 5.96 -27.55
N ASP A 89 20.32 7.11 -27.76
CA ASP A 89 20.78 8.13 -28.70
C ASP A 89 22.16 8.67 -28.31
N ASN A 90 22.37 9.01 -27.03
CA ASN A 90 23.69 9.41 -26.52
C ASN A 90 24.75 8.31 -26.75
N ARG A 91 24.42 7.04 -26.44
CA ARG A 91 25.35 5.91 -26.63
C ARG A 91 25.70 5.68 -28.10
N ASN A 92 24.73 5.73 -28.99
CA ASN A 92 24.92 5.56 -30.44
C ASN A 92 25.75 6.69 -31.06
N GLN A 93 25.50 7.94 -30.64
CA GLN A 93 26.26 9.08 -31.11
C GLN A 93 27.72 8.99 -30.67
N ARG A 94 27.96 8.58 -29.41
CA ARG A 94 29.32 8.37 -28.89
C ARG A 94 30.07 7.29 -29.67
N GLU A 95 29.43 6.16 -29.94
CA GLU A 95 30.02 5.07 -30.73
C GLU A 95 30.38 5.51 -32.15
N THR A 96 29.53 6.32 -32.78
CA THR A 96 29.78 6.89 -34.11
C THR A 96 31.03 7.77 -34.11
N LEU A 97 31.16 8.69 -33.15
CA LEU A 97 32.32 9.59 -33.05
C LEU A 97 33.62 8.82 -32.76
N VAL A 98 33.55 7.76 -31.95
CA VAL A 98 34.69 6.88 -31.68
C VAL A 98 35.13 6.16 -32.96
N ALA A 99 34.18 5.67 -33.77
CA ALA A 99 34.48 5.01 -35.05
C ALA A 99 35.11 5.99 -36.05
N GLU A 100 34.59 7.22 -36.16
CA GLU A 100 35.14 8.28 -37.00
C GLU A 100 36.56 8.66 -36.58
N GLN A 101 36.82 8.81 -35.28
CA GLN A 101 38.17 9.07 -34.76
C GLN A 101 39.15 7.92 -35.06
N GLY A 102 38.70 6.67 -34.94
CA GLY A 102 39.50 5.48 -35.25
C GLY A 102 39.88 5.36 -36.73
N SER A 103 39.08 5.94 -37.64
CA SER A 103 39.40 6.01 -39.07
C SER A 103 40.44 7.08 -39.44
N GLY A 104 40.82 7.93 -38.48
CA GLY A 104 41.77 9.03 -38.68
C GLY A 104 41.22 10.23 -39.47
N LEU A 105 39.91 10.25 -39.76
CA LEU A 105 39.27 11.30 -40.56
C LEU A 105 39.09 12.62 -39.78
N ALA A 106 38.97 12.57 -38.45
CA ALA A 106 38.78 13.74 -37.59
C ALA A 106 39.17 13.44 -36.12
N ARG A 107 39.27 14.50 -35.28
CA ARG A 107 39.46 14.40 -33.83
C ARG A 107 38.18 14.80 -33.10
N HIS A 108 37.68 13.92 -32.23
CA HIS A 108 36.40 14.10 -31.53
C HIS A 108 36.51 14.07 -30.00
N ASP A 109 37.72 14.18 -29.44
CA ASP A 109 37.99 14.01 -27.99
C ASP A 109 37.03 14.82 -27.10
N GLU A 110 36.83 16.10 -27.41
CA GLU A 110 35.96 16.99 -26.63
C GLU A 110 34.47 16.64 -26.76
N ALA A 111 34.03 16.24 -27.96
CA ALA A 111 32.64 15.85 -28.20
C ALA A 111 32.30 14.52 -27.52
N ILE A 112 33.21 13.55 -27.56
CA ILE A 112 33.08 12.28 -26.82
C ILE A 112 33.03 12.55 -25.32
N ALA A 113 33.92 13.41 -24.79
CA ALA A 113 33.91 13.78 -23.37
C ALA A 113 32.64 14.56 -22.96
N ALA A 114 32.00 15.29 -23.88
CA ALA A 114 30.70 15.91 -23.63
C ALA A 114 29.58 14.87 -23.50
N LEU A 115 29.53 13.89 -24.40
CA LEU A 115 28.56 12.80 -24.36
C LEU A 115 28.73 11.90 -23.13
N ASP A 116 29.97 11.62 -22.72
CA ASP A 116 30.25 10.86 -21.50
C ASP A 116 29.75 11.59 -20.24
N ARG A 117 29.98 12.90 -20.14
CA ARG A 117 29.44 13.71 -19.03
C ARG A 117 27.92 13.76 -19.04
N GLU A 118 27.29 13.88 -20.21
CA GLU A 118 25.83 13.84 -20.33
C GLU A 118 25.27 12.50 -19.85
N TYR A 119 25.90 11.38 -20.23
CA TYR A 119 25.50 10.06 -19.76
C TYR A 119 25.65 9.90 -18.24
N GLU A 120 26.75 10.41 -17.66
CA GLU A 120 26.95 10.46 -16.21
C GLU A 120 25.86 11.29 -15.51
N MET A 121 25.41 12.38 -16.13
CA MET A 121 24.28 13.17 -15.63
C MET A 121 22.97 12.38 -15.68
N PHE A 122 22.67 11.68 -16.78
CA PHE A 122 21.48 10.82 -16.85
C PHE A 122 21.47 9.78 -15.73
N TRP A 123 22.61 9.14 -15.49
CA TRP A 123 22.75 8.17 -14.42
C TRP A 123 22.52 8.79 -13.03
N ALA A 124 23.13 9.96 -12.76
CA ALA A 124 22.98 10.64 -11.49
C ALA A 124 21.51 11.06 -11.23
N GLU A 125 20.83 11.58 -12.25
CA GLU A 125 19.41 11.95 -12.19
C GLU A 125 18.51 10.74 -11.89
N ASP A 126 18.70 9.62 -12.61
CA ASP A 126 17.93 8.39 -12.39
C ASP A 126 18.16 7.81 -10.99
N VAL A 127 19.38 7.88 -10.46
CA VAL A 127 19.69 7.48 -9.08
C VAL A 127 18.93 8.36 -8.08
N GLU A 128 18.91 9.68 -8.27
CA GLU A 128 18.16 10.59 -7.38
C GLU A 128 16.66 10.26 -7.38
N VAL A 129 16.09 10.00 -8.56
CA VAL A 129 14.68 9.60 -8.72
C VAL A 129 14.39 8.33 -7.92
N MET A 130 15.25 7.31 -8.01
CA MET A 130 15.07 6.04 -7.30
C MET A 130 15.29 6.16 -5.79
N CYS A 131 16.25 6.96 -5.33
CA CYS A 131 16.43 7.24 -3.91
C CYS A 131 15.18 7.91 -3.30
N ARG A 132 14.63 8.91 -3.99
CA ARG A 132 13.40 9.60 -3.55
C ARG A 132 12.19 8.66 -3.54
N TYR A 133 12.09 7.77 -4.52
CA TYR A 133 11.06 6.74 -4.54
C TYR A 133 11.17 5.81 -3.33
N GLU A 134 12.37 5.29 -3.05
CA GLU A 134 12.63 4.40 -1.92
C GLU A 134 12.27 5.06 -0.58
N GLU A 135 12.70 6.31 -0.38
CA GLU A 135 12.41 7.08 0.84
C GLU A 135 10.90 7.19 1.07
N ARG A 136 10.13 7.60 0.05
CA ARG A 136 8.68 7.74 0.16
C ARG A 136 7.95 6.43 0.39
N VAL A 137 8.42 5.34 -0.23
CA VAL A 137 7.87 4.00 0.03
C VAL A 137 8.14 3.59 1.47
N ARG A 138 9.37 3.81 1.96
CA ARG A 138 9.76 3.49 3.33
C ARG A 138 8.93 4.27 4.34
N GLU A 139 8.74 5.56 4.13
CA GLU A 139 7.88 6.41 4.98
C GLU A 139 6.44 5.92 5.01
N ALA A 140 5.85 5.62 3.83
CA ALA A 140 4.48 5.13 3.74
C ALA A 140 4.31 3.76 4.42
N LEU A 141 5.28 2.86 4.28
CA LEU A 141 5.30 1.56 4.94
C LEU A 141 5.47 1.69 6.46
N ALA A 142 6.34 2.59 6.92
CA ALA A 142 6.53 2.84 8.35
C ALA A 142 5.28 3.44 9.02
N ALA A 143 4.46 4.16 8.25
CA ALA A 143 3.19 4.71 8.68
C ALA A 143 1.98 3.77 8.45
N MET A 144 2.22 2.50 8.09
CA MET A 144 1.15 1.50 8.05
C MET A 144 0.60 1.23 9.45
N PRO A 145 -0.72 1.05 9.58
CA PRO A 145 -1.34 0.85 10.88
C PRO A 145 -1.08 -0.53 11.46
N SER A 146 -1.20 -0.65 12.78
CA SER A 146 -1.21 -1.94 13.47
C SER A 146 -2.63 -2.52 13.46
N TRP A 147 -2.74 -3.82 13.22
CA TRP A 147 -4.04 -4.50 13.22
C TRP A 147 -4.45 -4.84 14.66
N PRO A 148 -5.63 -4.38 15.13
CA PRO A 148 -6.10 -4.76 16.46
C PRO A 148 -6.50 -6.24 16.49
N GLU A 149 -6.15 -6.94 17.57
CA GLU A 149 -6.63 -8.30 17.78
C GLU A 149 -8.11 -8.31 18.20
N PRO A 150 -8.91 -9.29 17.73
CA PRO A 150 -10.30 -9.41 18.14
C PRO A 150 -10.39 -9.72 19.65
N PRO A 151 -11.43 -9.22 20.34
CA PRO A 151 -11.61 -9.52 21.75
C PRO A 151 -11.82 -11.02 21.97
N PRO A 152 -11.32 -11.59 23.08
CA PRO A 152 -11.52 -12.99 23.38
C PRO A 152 -13.01 -13.30 23.63
N ALA A 153 -13.43 -14.52 23.29
CA ALA A 153 -14.77 -15.00 23.59
C ALA A 153 -15.02 -15.04 25.11
N ASP A 154 -16.26 -14.79 25.54
CA ASP A 154 -16.64 -14.92 26.95
C ASP A 154 -16.44 -16.39 27.39
N PRO A 155 -15.63 -16.65 28.43
CA PRO A 155 -15.27 -18.01 28.85
C PRO A 155 -16.42 -18.77 29.50
N VAL A 156 -17.48 -18.10 29.95
CA VAL A 156 -18.71 -18.72 30.45
C VAL A 156 -19.60 -19.14 29.28
N LEU A 157 -19.75 -18.28 28.26
CA LEU A 157 -20.46 -18.63 27.02
C LEU A 157 -19.75 -19.76 26.27
N ALA A 158 -18.41 -19.76 26.24
CA ALA A 158 -17.60 -20.79 25.59
C ALA A 158 -17.75 -22.20 26.22
N ARG A 159 -18.27 -22.29 27.45
CA ARG A 159 -18.49 -23.57 28.16
C ARG A 159 -19.89 -24.15 27.97
N ILE A 160 -20.82 -23.40 27.37
CA ILE A 160 -22.17 -23.90 27.09
C ILE A 160 -22.08 -24.86 25.90
N HIS A 161 -21.84 -26.15 26.17
CA HIS A 161 -22.09 -27.19 25.17
C HIS A 161 -23.59 -27.20 24.88
N VAL A 162 -23.96 -26.97 23.61
CA VAL A 162 -25.32 -27.21 23.12
C VAL A 162 -25.56 -28.71 23.22
N ARG A 163 -26.15 -29.15 24.34
CA ARG A 163 -26.65 -30.51 24.49
C ARG A 163 -27.94 -30.59 23.68
N GLY A 164 -27.82 -30.97 22.41
CA GLY A 164 -28.96 -31.22 21.54
C GLY A 164 -29.92 -32.20 22.22
N GLY A 165 -31.19 -31.80 22.31
CA GLY A 165 -32.32 -32.68 22.60
C GLY A 165 -32.93 -33.23 21.32
#